data_AF-A0A7V5Y6D6-F1
#
_entry.id   AF-A0A7V5Y6D6-F1
#
_cell.length_a   1.000
_cell.length_b   1.000
_cell.length_c   1.000
_cell.angle_alpha   90.00
_cell.angle_beta   90.00
_cell.angle_gamma   90.00
#
_symmetry.space_group_name_H-M   'P 1'
#
loop_
_entity.id
_entity.type
_entity.pdbx_description
1 polymer ?
#
loop_
_entity_poly.entity_id
_entity_poly.type
_entity_poly.pdbx_seq_one_letter_code
_entity_poly.pdbx_strand_id
1 'polypeptide(L)'
;MISPIDLVIWVLRALVIIIILDVIFSWIRFAGGHVPRYNPVVRFIERVADAILDPFRQLQYRLFRSMHANPLPIDFSPVLAIILIQFLIVLLGRLR
;
A
#
# COMPACT_ATOMS: atom_id res chain seq x y z
N MET A 1 12.28 -27.67 -0.23
CA MET A 1 12.27 -26.94 -1.52
C MET A 1 11.33 -25.76 -1.35
N ILE A 2 11.73 -24.56 -1.74
CA ILE A 2 10.83 -23.38 -1.70
C ILE A 2 9.75 -23.62 -2.74
N SER A 3 8.49 -23.66 -2.33
CA SER A 3 7.38 -23.80 -3.28
C SER A 3 7.21 -22.48 -4.04
N PRO A 4 6.71 -22.49 -5.29
CA PRO A 4 6.38 -21.26 -6.01
C PRO A 4 5.41 -20.35 -5.22
N ILE A 5 4.53 -20.97 -4.42
CA ILE A 5 3.57 -20.27 -3.54
C ILE A 5 4.31 -19.48 -2.45
N ASP A 6 5.36 -20.06 -1.86
CA ASP A 6 6.17 -19.35 -0.87
C ASP A 6 6.74 -18.07 -1.48
N LEU A 7 7.30 -18.13 -2.70
CA LEU A 7 7.88 -16.98 -3.38
C LEU A 7 6.85 -15.86 -3.59
N VAL A 8 5.61 -16.21 -3.97
CA VAL A 8 4.51 -15.23 -4.08
C VAL A 8 4.20 -14.59 -2.72
N ILE A 9 4.14 -15.38 -1.64
CA ILE A 9 3.90 -14.87 -0.29
C ILE A 9 5.03 -13.91 0.14
N TRP A 10 6.29 -14.23 -0.16
CA TRP A 10 7.43 -13.35 0.11
C TRP A 10 7.31 -12.01 -0.63
N VAL A 11 6.91 -12.03 -1.91
CA VAL A 11 6.67 -10.81 -2.69
C VAL A 11 5.55 -9.98 -2.09
N LEU A 12 4.42 -10.60 -1.76
CA LEU A 12 3.28 -9.90 -1.13
C LEU A 12 3.68 -9.25 0.20
N ARG A 13 4.48 -9.92 1.03
CA ARG A 13 5.02 -9.35 2.27
C ARG A 13 5.95 -8.16 2.00
N ALA A 14 6.80 -8.24 0.98
CA ALA A 14 7.66 -7.13 0.58
C ALA A 14 6.83 -5.91 0.15
N LEU A 15 5.72 -6.11 -0.57
CA LEU A 15 4.80 -5.03 -0.94
C LEU A 15 4.17 -4.36 0.29
N VAL A 16 3.76 -5.13 1.30
CA VAL A 16 3.26 -4.57 2.57
C VAL A 16 4.31 -3.69 3.23
N ILE A 17 5.58 -4.11 3.25
CA ILE A 17 6.67 -3.31 3.81
C ILE A 17 6.84 -2.00 3.03
N ILE A 18 6.80 -2.04 1.69
CA ILE A 18 6.88 -0.85 0.84
C ILE A 18 5.74 0.14 1.16
N ILE A 19 4.50 -0.34 1.29
CA ILE A 19 3.35 0.49 1.65
C ILE A 19 3.56 1.13 3.03
N ILE A 20 4.03 0.36 4.03
CA ILE A 20 4.29 0.88 5.36
C ILE A 20 5.38 1.96 5.33
N LEU A 21 6.46 1.76 4.56
CA LEU A 21 7.52 2.75 4.41
C LEU A 21 7.00 4.04 3.79
N ASP A 22 6.16 3.96 2.76
CA ASP A 22 5.55 5.13 2.14
C ASP A 22 4.65 5.91 3.13
N VAL A 23 3.84 5.20 3.94
CA VAL A 23 3.03 5.82 5.00
C VAL A 23 3.93 6.53 6.03
N ILE A 24 5.01 5.88 6.46
CA ILE A 24 5.99 6.49 7.38
C ILE A 24 6.59 7.75 6.75
N PHE A 25 7.01 7.71 5.48
CA PHE A 25 7.53 8.90 4.78
C PHE A 25 6.49 10.01 4.68
N SER A 26 5.23 9.67 4.44
CA SER A 26 4.11 10.62 4.46
C SER A 26 3.98 11.31 5.82
N TRP A 27 4.02 10.54 6.92
CA TRP A 27 3.95 11.08 8.27
C TRP A 27 5.16 11.93 8.65
N ILE A 28 6.37 11.51 8.27
CA ILE A 28 7.59 12.30 8.51
C ILE A 28 7.48 13.65 7.80
N ARG A 29 7.01 13.68 6.54
CA ARG A 29 6.77 14.93 5.81
C ARG A 29 5.71 15.80 6.50
N PHE A 30 4.63 15.19 6.98
CA PHE A 30 3.57 15.90 7.68
C PHE A 30 4.04 16.50 9.01
N ALA A 31 4.92 15.80 9.73
CA ALA A 31 5.53 16.27 10.98
C ALA A 31 6.63 17.34 10.79
N GLY A 32 6.86 17.81 9.55
CA GLY A 32 7.90 18.81 9.24
C GLY A 32 9.29 18.22 9.03
N GLY A 33 9.43 16.89 8.98
CA GLY A 33 10.68 16.20 8.70
C GLY A 33 11.08 16.25 7.23
N HIS A 34 12.38 16.24 6.95
CA HIS A 34 12.91 16.29 5.59
C HIS A 34 13.15 14.87 5.06
N VAL A 35 12.23 14.37 4.21
CA VAL A 35 12.45 13.14 3.44
C VAL A 35 13.01 13.54 2.06
N PRO A 36 14.25 13.13 1.70
CA PRO A 36 14.89 13.55 0.47
C PRO A 36 14.20 12.94 -0.77
N ARG A 37 13.32 13.71 -1.41
CA ARG A 37 12.56 13.32 -2.64
C ARG A 37 13.44 13.01 -3.85
N TYR A 38 14.69 13.49 -3.84
CA TYR A 38 15.66 13.21 -4.89
C TYR A 38 16.39 11.88 -4.71
N ASN A 39 16.24 11.21 -3.56
CA ASN A 39 16.82 9.90 -3.35
C ASN A 39 16.11 8.86 -4.23
N PRO A 40 16.83 8.14 -5.12
CA PRO A 40 16.23 7.16 -6.02
C PRO A 40 15.49 6.04 -5.29
N VAL A 41 15.92 5.68 -4.06
CA VAL A 41 15.28 4.64 -3.25
C VAL A 41 13.93 5.09 -2.72
N VAL A 42 13.85 6.32 -2.20
CA VAL A 42 12.58 6.90 -1.74
C VAL A 42 11.60 6.99 -2.90
N ARG A 43 12.06 7.49 -4.06
CA ARG A 43 11.22 7.58 -5.26
C ARG A 43 10.77 6.21 -5.77
N PHE A 44 11.61 5.19 -5.64
CA PHE A 44 11.22 3.82 -5.98
C PHE A 44 10.10 3.32 -5.06
N ILE A 45 10.26 3.49 -3.75
CA ILE A 45 9.24 3.11 -2.75
C ILE A 45 7.92 3.84 -3.04
N GLU A 46 7.96 5.16 -3.22
CA GLU A 46 6.78 5.99 -3.52
C GLU A 46 6.09 5.52 -4.81
N ARG A 47 6.84 5.28 -5.88
CA ARG A 47 6.26 4.82 -7.16
C ARG A 47 5.61 3.44 -7.06
N VAL A 48 6.26 2.51 -6.36
CA VAL A 48 5.69 1.16 -6.19
C VAL A 48 4.46 1.23 -5.29
N ALA A 49 4.53 2.00 -4.20
CA ALA A 49 3.39 2.23 -3.33
C ALA A 49 2.23 2.86 -4.10
N ASP A 50 2.45 3.96 -4.82
CA ASP A 50 1.42 4.63 -5.63
C ASP A 50 0.79 3.71 -6.66
N ALA A 51 1.58 2.91 -7.39
CA ALA A 51 1.05 1.95 -8.35
C ALA A 51 0.10 0.92 -7.71
N ILE A 52 0.36 0.55 -6.46
CA ILE A 52 -0.49 -0.38 -5.70
C ILE A 52 -1.69 0.35 -5.10
N LEU A 53 -1.51 1.56 -4.57
CA LEU A 53 -2.51 2.31 -3.84
C LEU A 53 -3.52 3.01 -4.76
N ASP A 54 -3.12 3.45 -5.95
CA ASP A 54 -3.96 4.14 -6.93
C ASP A 54 -5.29 3.43 -7.24
N PRO A 55 -5.35 2.11 -7.52
CA PRO A 55 -6.63 1.45 -7.71
C PRO A 55 -7.53 1.51 -6.46
N PHE A 56 -6.95 1.45 -5.26
CA PHE A 56 -7.72 1.59 -4.02
C PHE A 56 -8.16 3.02 -3.78
N ARG A 57 -7.34 4.03 -4.12
CA ARG A 57 -7.72 5.45 -4.10
C ARG A 57 -8.88 5.71 -5.03
N GLN A 58 -8.84 5.16 -6.25
CA GLN A 58 -9.95 5.27 -7.20
C GLN A 58 -11.22 4.57 -6.70
N LEU A 59 -11.09 3.39 -6.11
CA LEU A 59 -12.22 2.67 -5.51
C LEU A 59 -12.84 3.47 -4.36
N GLN A 60 -12.00 3.95 -3.44
CA GLN A 60 -12.36 4.81 -2.32
C GLN A 60 -13.11 6.06 -2.81
N TYR A 61 -12.56 6.75 -3.82
CA TYR A 61 -13.17 7.95 -4.39
C TYR A 61 -14.54 7.67 -5.01
N ARG A 62 -14.69 6.57 -5.76
CA ARG A 62 -15.96 6.16 -6.35
C ARG A 62 -17.01 5.83 -5.29
N LEU A 63 -16.62 5.13 -4.22
CA LEU A 63 -17.50 4.78 -3.11
C LEU A 63 -17.95 6.00 -2.31
N PHE A 64 -17.07 6.94 -2.00
CA PHE A 64 -17.47 8.17 -1.29
C PHE A 64 -18.37 9.05 -2.14
N ARG A 65 -18.07 9.17 -3.44
CA ARG A 65 -18.92 9.93 -4.38
C ARG A 65 -20.32 9.33 -4.47
N SER A 66 -20.47 8.00 -4.52
CA SER A 66 -21.80 7.37 -4.58
C SER A 66 -22.62 7.54 -3.29
N MET A 67 -21.95 7.70 -2.15
CA MET A 67 -22.60 7.92 -0.85
C MET A 67 -22.93 9.39 -0.54
N HIS A 68 -22.72 10.32 -1.49
CA HIS A 68 -22.84 11.77 -1.27
C HIS A 68 -22.03 12.30 -0.08
N ALA A 69 -21.01 11.53 0.33
CA ALA A 69 -20.09 11.93 1.38
C ALA A 69 -18.98 12.76 0.76
N ASN A 70 -18.62 13.88 1.40
CA ASN A 70 -17.44 14.63 0.99
C ASN A 70 -16.21 13.71 1.05
N PRO A 71 -15.33 13.72 0.04
CA PRO A 71 -14.13 12.91 0.08
C PRO A 71 -13.33 13.27 1.33
N LEU A 72 -13.08 12.26 2.18
CA LEU A 72 -12.33 12.45 3.41
C LEU A 72 -10.93 12.99 3.07
N PRO A 73 -10.40 13.95 3.86
CA PRO A 73 -9.05 14.45 3.66
C PRO A 73 -7.97 13.40 3.99
N ILE A 74 -8.37 12.24 4.51
CA ILE A 74 -7.48 11.14 4.89
C ILE A 74 -7.53 10.05 3.82
N ASP A 75 -6.36 9.66 3.33
CA ASP A 75 -6.20 8.54 2.40
C ASP A 75 -6.19 7.21 3.17
N PHE A 76 -7.25 6.42 3.03
CA PHE A 76 -7.38 5.09 3.63
C PHE A 76 -6.92 3.97 2.69
N SER A 77 -6.49 4.31 1.47
CA SER A 77 -5.99 3.33 0.51
C SER A 77 -4.88 2.42 1.06
N PRO A 78 -3.92 2.88 1.91
CA PRO A 78 -2.90 1.99 2.45
C PRO A 78 -3.48 0.89 3.35
N VAL A 79 -4.49 1.24 4.15
CA VAL A 79 -5.17 0.28 5.02
C VAL A 79 -5.92 -0.75 4.20
N LEU A 80 -6.68 -0.31 3.19
CA LEU A 80 -7.40 -1.22 2.29
C LEU A 80 -6.46 -2.15 1.53
N ALA A 81 -5.34 -1.63 1.03
CA ALA A 81 -4.32 -2.40 0.33
C ALA A 81 -3.70 -3.46 1.25
N ILE A 82 -3.31 -3.09 2.47
CA ILE A 82 -2.76 -4.03 3.45
C ILE A 82 -3.77 -5.12 3.79
N ILE A 83 -5.04 -4.77 4.02
CA ILE A 83 -6.08 -5.77 4.31
C ILE A 83 -6.23 -6.77 3.16
N LEU A 84 -6.26 -6.30 1.90
CA LEU A 84 -6.37 -7.18 0.74
C LEU A 84 -5.14 -8.08 0.61
N ILE A 85 -3.93 -7.54 0.74
CA ILE A 85 -2.70 -8.32 0.64
C ILE A 85 -2.63 -9.40 1.74
N GLN A 86 -3.02 -9.05 2.98
CA GLN A 86 -3.06 -10.01 4.08
C GLN A 86 -4.08 -11.12 3.83
N PHE A 87 -5.26 -10.78 3.29
CA PHE A 87 -6.25 -11.77 2.88
C PHE A 87 -5.68 -12.73 1.82
N LEU A 88 -4.99 -12.21 0.80
CA LEU A 88 -4.33 -13.03 -0.23
C LEU A 88 -3.26 -13.95 0.36
N ILE A 89 -2.43 -13.46 1.28
CA ILE A 89 -1.40 -14.27 1.96
C ILE A 89 -2.05 -15.43 2.74
N VAL A 90 -3.13 -15.17 3.48
CA VAL A 90 -3.84 -16.22 4.22
C VAL A 90 -4.46 -17.25 3.28
N LEU A 91 -5.06 -16.79 2.17
CA LEU A 91 -5.64 -17.66 1.15
C LEU A 91 -4.58 -18.56 0.50
N LEU A 92 -3.47 -17.98 0.05
CA LEU A 92 -2.33 -18.69 -0.52
C LEU A 92 -1.72 -19.68 0.49
N GLY A 93 -1.64 -19.29 1.77
CA GLY A 93 -1.18 -20.16 2.84
C GLY A 93 -2.08 -21.38 3.10
N ARG A 94 -3.37 -21.29 2.78
CA ARG A 94 -4.31 -22.43 2.85
C ARG A 94 -4.26 -23.36 1.64
N LEU A 95 -3.74 -22.88 0.50
CA LEU A 95 -3.60 -23.64 -0.74
C LEU A 95 -2.27 -24.42 -0.84
N ARG A 96 -1.36 -24.17 0.11
CA ARG A 96 -0.10 -24.87 0.30
C ARG A 96 -0.31 -26.22 0.98
#